data_AF-A0A7S4CKE4-F1
#
_entry.id   AF-A0A7S4CKE4-F1
#
_cell.length_a   1.000
_cell.length_b   1.000
_cell.length_c   1.000
_cell.angle_alpha   90.00
_cell.angle_beta   90.00
_cell.angle_gamma   90.00
#
_symmetry.space_group_name_H-M   'P 1'
#
loop_
_entity.id
_entity.type
_entity.pdbx_description
1 polymer ?
#
loop_
_entity_poly.entity_id
_entity_poly.type
_entity_poly.pdbx_seq_one_letter_code
_entity_poly.pdbx_strand_id
1 'polypeptide(L)'
;MSTLRCLLSVTLLSWFYALECAQPVWAEGPQQVIAIGDHHGDLFYSLATLHSAGVIDQNGQWSLGDAIVVQVGDILDRGDDCRYILDFYHKLGQEAEAAGGQVIQLLGNHEIMNLGNQLRYVTKGDFSLFGGRTNRAKAFRPSSEYGRRVRQFPLVATVNDTVFVHGGIMPVWAEKGVAELNRLAAKALAEENYWRAPVW
;
A
#
# COMPACT_ATOMS: atom_id res chain seq x y z
N MET A 1 61.55 19.02 11.94
CA MET A 1 61.17 18.20 10.77
C MET A 1 60.22 17.10 11.24
N SER A 2 59.25 16.76 10.40
CA SER A 2 58.20 15.74 10.51
C SER A 2 57.06 15.96 11.52
N THR A 3 56.05 16.66 11.00
CA THR A 3 54.62 16.45 11.21
C THR A 3 54.19 14.98 11.10
N LEU A 4 53.28 14.51 11.95
CA LEU A 4 52.31 13.49 11.57
C LEU A 4 50.97 13.78 12.28
N ARG A 5 50.07 14.46 11.56
CA ARG A 5 48.64 14.54 11.89
C ARG A 5 48.01 13.23 11.40
N CYS A 6 47.46 12.44 12.31
CA CYS A 6 46.64 11.29 11.96
C CYS A 6 45.24 11.79 11.58
N LEU A 7 44.93 11.74 10.29
CA LEU A 7 43.62 12.05 9.72
C LEU A 7 42.91 10.73 9.37
N LEU A 8 41.67 10.62 9.86
CA LEU A 8 40.49 9.98 9.25
C LEU A 8 40.63 8.57 8.66
N SER A 9 39.94 7.62 9.30
CA SER A 9 39.12 6.65 8.56
C SER A 9 37.87 6.31 9.37
N VAL A 10 36.83 7.15 9.28
CA VAL A 10 35.47 6.71 9.62
C VAL A 10 34.96 5.93 8.43
N THR A 11 35.34 4.66 8.37
CA THR A 11 34.68 3.66 7.56
C THR A 11 33.86 2.83 8.53
N LEU A 12 32.54 2.97 8.52
CA LEU A 12 31.53 1.96 8.84
C LEU A 12 30.17 2.65 8.92
N LEU A 13 29.13 1.90 8.53
CA LEU A 13 27.74 2.33 8.31
C LEU A 13 27.46 2.91 6.92
N SER A 14 27.92 2.22 5.88
CA SER A 14 27.02 1.96 4.75
C SER A 14 25.84 1.13 5.29
N TRP A 15 24.79 1.82 5.71
CA TRP A 15 23.51 1.19 5.99
C TRP A 15 23.12 0.42 4.73
N PHE A 16 23.19 -0.89 4.82
CA PHE A 16 22.48 -1.79 3.92
C PHE A 16 21.00 -1.42 4.03
N TYR A 17 20.52 -0.52 3.17
CA TYR A 17 19.17 -0.63 2.66
C TYR A 17 19.17 -1.83 1.71
N ALA A 18 19.33 -3.01 2.30
CA ALA A 18 18.87 -4.22 1.63
C ALA A 18 17.40 -3.95 1.34
N LEU A 19 16.99 -4.15 0.09
CA LEU A 19 15.61 -4.40 -0.24
C LEU A 19 15.13 -5.54 0.67
N GLU A 20 14.54 -5.20 1.81
CA GLU A 20 13.51 -6.04 2.39
C GLU A 20 12.40 -6.08 1.37
N CYS A 21 12.55 -7.02 0.43
CA CYS A 21 11.46 -7.51 -0.39
C CYS A 21 10.31 -7.74 0.57
N ALA A 22 9.17 -7.09 0.31
CA ALA A 22 7.97 -7.14 1.13
C ALA A 22 7.87 -8.54 1.77
N GLN A 23 8.11 -8.60 3.08
CA GLN A 23 8.06 -9.85 3.82
C GLN A 23 6.70 -10.48 3.49
N PRO A 24 6.62 -11.80 3.25
CA PRO A 24 5.33 -12.42 3.08
C PRO A 24 4.53 -12.11 4.35
N VAL A 25 3.41 -11.39 4.20
CA VAL A 25 2.60 -10.98 5.33
C VAL A 25 1.86 -12.23 5.80
N TRP A 26 2.53 -13.04 6.62
CA TRP A 26 1.91 -14.10 7.40
C TRP A 26 1.58 -13.49 8.75
N ALA A 27 0.31 -13.17 8.97
CA ALA A 27 -0.17 -13.11 10.34
C ALA A 27 -0.62 -14.54 10.69
N GLU A 28 0.02 -15.14 11.69
CA GLU A 28 -0.35 -16.46 12.19
C GLU A 28 -1.13 -16.31 13.50
N GLY A 29 -2.38 -16.78 13.52
CA GLY A 29 -3.19 -16.85 14.74
C GLY A 29 -4.70 -16.93 14.47
N PRO A 30 -5.53 -17.25 15.49
CA PRO A 30 -6.99 -17.32 15.39
C PRO A 30 -7.67 -15.95 15.22
N GLN A 31 -6.94 -14.95 14.74
CA GLN A 31 -7.40 -13.58 14.63
C GLN A 31 -8.56 -13.48 13.62
N GLN A 32 -9.55 -12.65 13.95
CA GLN A 32 -10.61 -12.32 13.03
C GLN A 32 -10.02 -11.62 11.81
N VAL A 33 -10.41 -12.05 10.60
CA VAL A 33 -9.99 -11.43 9.34
C VAL A 33 -11.20 -10.82 8.65
N ILE A 34 -11.10 -9.54 8.28
CA ILE A 34 -12.13 -8.83 7.52
C ILE A 34 -11.53 -8.34 6.21
N ALA A 35 -12.11 -8.75 5.09
CA ALA A 35 -11.74 -8.23 3.77
C ALA A 35 -12.66 -7.08 3.36
N ILE A 36 -12.07 -6.00 2.89
CA ILE A 36 -12.77 -4.81 2.40
C ILE A 36 -12.41 -4.59 0.94
N GLY A 37 -13.43 -4.48 0.10
CA GLY A 37 -13.32 -4.24 -1.34
C GLY A 37 -12.85 -2.84 -1.72
N ASP A 38 -13.09 -2.52 -2.98
CA ASP A 38 -12.74 -1.28 -3.65
C ASP A 38 -13.48 -0.08 -3.04
N HIS A 39 -12.76 1.03 -2.89
CA HIS A 39 -13.33 2.29 -2.39
C HIS A 39 -13.56 3.30 -3.50
N HIS A 40 -12.66 3.35 -4.48
CA HIS A 40 -12.76 4.25 -5.62
C HIS A 40 -13.10 5.71 -5.25
N GLY A 41 -12.33 6.28 -4.33
CA GLY A 41 -12.41 7.71 -4.02
C GLY A 41 -13.72 8.18 -3.39
N ASP A 42 -14.58 7.30 -2.89
CA ASP A 42 -15.85 7.66 -2.24
C ASP A 42 -15.74 7.56 -0.72
N LEU A 43 -15.34 8.65 -0.05
CA LEU A 43 -15.08 8.62 1.39
C LEU A 43 -16.32 8.26 2.21
N PHE A 44 -17.50 8.72 1.79
CA PHE A 44 -18.73 8.48 2.53
C PHE A 44 -19.05 6.97 2.57
N TYR A 45 -19.08 6.31 1.42
CA TYR A 45 -19.36 4.86 1.40
C TYR A 45 -18.20 4.02 1.91
N SER A 46 -16.94 4.50 1.80
CA SER A 46 -15.79 3.88 2.48
C SER A 46 -16.02 3.80 3.99
N LEU A 47 -16.28 4.95 4.63
CA LEU A 47 -16.48 5.01 6.08
C LEU A 47 -17.74 4.24 6.51
N ALA A 48 -18.83 4.33 5.74
CA ALA A 48 -20.04 3.56 6.01
C ALA A 48 -19.80 2.05 5.96
N THR A 49 -19.02 1.57 4.99
CA THR A 49 -18.64 0.15 4.85
C THR A 49 -17.80 -0.30 6.03
N LEU A 50 -16.77 0.48 6.40
CA LEU A 50 -15.89 0.16 7.53
C LEU A 50 -16.65 0.13 8.85
N HIS A 51 -17.55 1.09 9.08
CA HIS A 51 -18.40 1.13 10.27
C HIS A 51 -19.36 -0.06 10.31
N SER A 52 -20.01 -0.39 9.18
CA SER A 52 -20.93 -1.53 9.09
C SER A 52 -20.24 -2.87 9.30
N ALA A 53 -18.96 -2.98 8.90
CA ALA A 53 -18.12 -4.15 9.14
C ALA A 53 -17.53 -4.18 10.56
N GLY A 54 -17.77 -3.16 11.39
CA GLY A 54 -17.21 -3.04 12.74
C GLY A 54 -15.71 -2.74 12.78
N VAL A 55 -15.10 -2.36 11.64
CA VAL A 55 -13.69 -1.98 11.56
C VAL A 55 -13.42 -0.69 12.32
N ILE A 56 -14.39 0.23 12.27
CA ILE A 56 -14.33 1.51 12.97
C ILE A 56 -15.57 1.74 13.84
N ASP A 57 -15.38 2.43 14.96
CA ASP A 57 -16.44 2.85 15.86
C ASP A 57 -17.19 4.11 15.35
N GLN A 58 -18.14 4.61 16.13
CA GLN A 58 -18.89 5.84 15.83
C GLN A 58 -18.02 7.11 15.71
N ASN A 59 -16.78 7.08 16.19
CA ASN A 59 -15.81 8.17 16.10
C ASN A 59 -14.84 8.00 14.91
N GLY A 60 -14.99 6.92 14.14
CA GLY A 60 -14.09 6.58 13.03
C GLY A 60 -12.73 6.08 13.49
N GLN A 61 -12.65 5.46 14.66
CA GLN A 61 -11.42 4.90 15.24
C GLN A 61 -11.45 3.37 15.16
N TRP A 62 -10.27 2.74 15.04
CA TRP A 62 -10.13 1.29 15.06
C TRP A 62 -10.89 0.63 16.23
N SER A 63 -11.67 -0.42 15.95
CA SER A 63 -12.53 -1.08 16.94
C SER A 63 -12.44 -2.60 17.01
N LEU A 64 -11.49 -3.22 16.31
CA LEU A 64 -11.42 -4.69 16.22
C LEU A 64 -10.32 -5.35 17.07
N GLY A 65 -9.68 -4.61 17.99
CA GLY A 65 -8.63 -5.18 18.83
C GLY A 65 -7.46 -5.73 18.00
N ASP A 66 -7.21 -7.04 18.11
CA ASP A 66 -6.13 -7.75 17.44
C ASP A 66 -6.51 -8.34 16.06
N ALA A 67 -7.66 -7.96 15.49
CA ALA A 67 -8.07 -8.43 14.18
C ALA A 67 -7.18 -7.90 13.03
N ILE A 68 -7.32 -8.54 11.87
CA ILE A 68 -6.65 -8.15 10.63
C ILE A 68 -7.69 -7.68 9.62
N VAL A 69 -7.46 -6.50 9.06
CA VAL A 69 -8.25 -5.97 7.94
C VAL A 69 -7.42 -6.01 6.67
N VAL A 70 -7.93 -6.66 5.63
CA VAL A 70 -7.32 -6.68 4.30
C VAL A 70 -8.14 -5.80 3.37
N GLN A 71 -7.60 -4.64 2.99
CA GLN A 71 -8.14 -3.79 1.94
C GLN A 71 -7.55 -4.26 0.60
N VAL A 72 -8.38 -4.77 -0.31
CA VAL A 72 -7.92 -5.55 -1.48
C VAL A 72 -7.57 -4.70 -2.71
N GLY A 73 -7.15 -3.44 -2.52
CA GLY A 73 -6.77 -2.52 -3.60
C GLY A 73 -7.92 -1.67 -4.14
N ASP A 74 -7.64 -0.82 -5.12
CA ASP A 74 -8.58 0.10 -5.75
C ASP A 74 -9.21 1.10 -4.75
N ILE A 75 -8.34 1.76 -3.98
CA ILE A 75 -8.71 2.95 -3.21
C ILE A 75 -8.86 4.16 -4.13
N LEU A 76 -8.02 4.23 -5.17
CA LEU A 76 -7.91 5.39 -6.05
C LEU A 76 -8.95 5.40 -7.18
N ASP A 77 -9.10 6.59 -7.76
CA ASP A 77 -9.91 6.94 -8.94
C ASP A 77 -11.43 6.85 -8.78
N ARG A 78 -12.15 7.33 -9.81
CA ARG A 78 -13.62 7.40 -9.96
C ARG A 78 -14.36 8.34 -9.00
N GLY A 79 -13.90 8.47 -7.76
CA GLY A 79 -14.38 9.44 -6.77
C GLY A 79 -13.39 10.58 -6.48
N ASP A 80 -13.83 11.54 -5.68
CA ASP A 80 -13.13 12.81 -5.44
C ASP A 80 -12.21 12.79 -4.21
N ASP A 81 -12.35 11.80 -3.34
CA ASP A 81 -11.80 11.82 -1.97
C ASP A 81 -10.61 10.87 -1.77
N CYS A 82 -9.88 10.53 -2.84
CA CYS A 82 -8.81 9.53 -2.78
C CYS A 82 -7.76 9.88 -1.70
N ARG A 83 -7.44 11.18 -1.57
CA ARG A 83 -6.49 11.67 -0.56
C ARG A 83 -6.97 11.35 0.85
N TYR A 84 -8.24 11.64 1.15
CA TYR A 84 -8.79 11.46 2.48
C TYR A 84 -8.86 9.99 2.87
N ILE A 85 -9.22 9.10 1.94
CA ILE A 85 -9.25 7.66 2.20
C ILE A 85 -7.84 7.11 2.43
N LEU A 86 -6.87 7.55 1.63
CA LEU A 86 -5.47 7.18 1.80
C LEU A 86 -4.92 7.64 3.16
N ASP A 87 -5.20 8.87 3.58
CA ASP A 87 -4.77 9.41 4.88
C ASP A 87 -5.49 8.69 6.03
N PHE A 88 -6.77 8.37 5.85
CA PHE A 88 -7.57 7.62 6.81
C PHE A 88 -7.00 6.22 7.06
N TYR A 89 -6.71 5.45 6.01
CA TYR A 89 -6.11 4.11 6.18
C TYR A 89 -4.72 4.16 6.82
N HIS A 90 -3.93 5.20 6.55
CA HIS A 90 -2.64 5.36 7.20
C HIS A 90 -2.78 5.55 8.71
N LYS A 91 -3.72 6.41 9.14
CA LYS A 91 -4.05 6.58 10.56
C LYS A 91 -4.63 5.29 11.16
N LEU A 92 -5.57 4.66 10.46
CA LEU A 92 -6.23 3.44 10.92
C LEU A 92 -5.26 2.29 11.12
N GLY A 93 -4.26 2.15 10.23
CA GLY A 93 -3.18 1.16 10.39
C GLY A 93 -2.37 1.37 11.67
N GLN A 94 -2.06 2.63 12.02
CA GLN A 94 -1.36 2.96 13.27
C GLN A 94 -2.22 2.63 14.50
N GLU A 95 -3.52 2.90 14.44
CA GLU A 95 -4.46 2.55 15.51
C GLU A 95 -4.60 1.04 15.67
N ALA A 96 -4.67 0.29 14.56
CA ALA A 96 -4.71 -1.16 14.57
C ALA A 96 -3.45 -1.76 15.21
N GLU A 97 -2.26 -1.33 14.76
CA GLU A 97 -0.98 -1.79 15.31
C GLU A 97 -0.88 -1.51 16.81
N ALA A 98 -1.33 -0.34 17.27
CA ALA A 98 -1.34 0.02 18.68
C ALA A 98 -2.28 -0.87 19.53
N ALA A 99 -3.32 -1.43 18.91
CA ALA A 99 -4.26 -2.36 19.53
C ALA A 99 -3.86 -3.84 19.38
N GLY A 100 -2.74 -4.13 18.71
CA GLY A 100 -2.29 -5.49 18.39
C GLY A 100 -2.91 -6.10 17.13
N GLY A 101 -3.69 -5.32 16.39
CA GLY A 101 -4.27 -5.69 15.10
C GLY A 101 -3.42 -5.22 13.92
N GLN A 102 -3.96 -5.36 12.71
CA GLN A 102 -3.24 -4.99 11.49
C GLN A 102 -4.18 -4.54 10.37
N VAL A 103 -3.73 -3.57 9.58
CA VAL A 103 -4.33 -3.23 8.29
C VAL A 103 -3.34 -3.58 7.18
N ILE A 104 -3.76 -4.42 6.24
CA ILE A 104 -3.01 -4.81 5.05
C ILE A 104 -3.70 -4.16 3.84
N GLN A 105 -3.01 -3.27 3.15
CA GLN A 105 -3.50 -2.66 1.91
C GLN A 105 -2.80 -3.29 0.71
N LEU A 106 -3.56 -3.86 -0.21
CA LEU A 106 -3.03 -4.46 -1.44
C LEU A 106 -2.96 -3.45 -2.58
N LEU A 107 -2.11 -3.74 -3.57
CA LEU A 107 -2.15 -3.04 -4.85
C LEU A 107 -3.36 -3.49 -5.66
N GLY A 108 -4.23 -2.56 -6.03
CA GLY A 108 -5.16 -2.70 -7.14
C GLY A 108 -4.57 -2.16 -8.44
N ASN A 109 -5.28 -2.37 -9.55
CA ASN A 109 -4.83 -1.81 -10.83
C ASN A 109 -4.90 -0.28 -10.84
N HIS A 110 -5.79 0.34 -10.05
CA HIS A 110 -5.86 1.80 -9.96
C HIS A 110 -4.69 2.41 -9.16
N GLU A 111 -4.12 1.71 -8.17
CA GLU A 111 -2.86 2.12 -7.56
C GLU A 111 -1.72 2.10 -8.58
N ILE A 112 -1.56 1.00 -9.30
CA ILE A 112 -0.51 0.84 -10.33
C ILE A 112 -0.67 1.92 -11.43
N MET A 113 -1.91 2.20 -11.84
CA MET A 113 -2.21 3.28 -12.78
C MET A 113 -1.79 4.65 -12.30
N ASN A 114 -2.11 5.03 -11.07
CA ASN A 114 -1.73 6.33 -10.54
C ASN A 114 -0.21 6.44 -10.32
N LEU A 115 0.44 5.36 -9.86
CA LEU A 115 1.90 5.29 -9.74
C LEU A 115 2.60 5.47 -11.09
N GLY A 116 2.02 4.89 -12.16
CA GLY A 116 2.48 5.03 -13.54
C GLY A 116 1.91 6.24 -14.29
N ASN A 117 1.29 7.20 -13.59
CA ASN A 117 0.73 8.43 -14.13
C ASN A 117 -0.36 8.24 -15.22
N GLN A 118 -1.06 7.10 -15.22
CA GLN A 118 -2.24 6.86 -16.04
C GLN A 118 -3.51 7.41 -15.38
N LEU A 119 -3.67 8.73 -15.44
CA LEU A 119 -4.73 9.45 -14.72
C LEU A 119 -6.05 9.53 -15.52
N ARG A 120 -6.46 8.45 -16.20
CA ARG A 120 -7.65 8.45 -17.07
C ARG A 120 -8.98 8.37 -16.30
N TYR A 121 -8.96 7.79 -15.10
CA TYR A 121 -10.14 7.63 -14.24
C TYR A 121 -10.17 8.60 -13.06
N VAL A 122 -9.16 9.47 -12.95
CA VAL A 122 -9.14 10.52 -11.94
C VAL A 122 -10.14 11.60 -12.34
N THR A 123 -11.00 11.98 -11.41
CA THR A 123 -12.02 13.01 -11.59
C THR A 123 -11.43 14.42 -11.50
N LYS A 124 -12.22 15.43 -11.91
CA LYS A 124 -11.84 16.84 -11.71
C LYS A 124 -11.83 17.24 -10.24
N GLY A 125 -12.71 16.68 -9.42
CA GLY A 125 -12.77 16.95 -7.99
C GLY A 125 -11.51 16.44 -7.30
N ASP A 126 -11.11 15.19 -7.56
CA ASP A 126 -9.87 14.65 -7.00
C ASP A 126 -8.64 15.43 -7.50
N PHE A 127 -8.56 15.80 -8.79
CA PHE A 127 -7.49 16.71 -9.22
C PHE A 127 -7.46 18.01 -8.42
N SER A 128 -8.62 18.60 -8.15
CA SER A 128 -8.72 19.85 -7.40
C SER A 128 -8.27 19.69 -5.95
N LEU A 129 -8.55 18.54 -5.32
CA LEU A 129 -8.12 18.21 -3.96
C LEU A 129 -6.59 18.19 -3.79
N PHE A 130 -5.86 17.86 -4.86
CA PHE A 130 -4.39 17.93 -4.88
C PHE A 130 -3.85 19.27 -5.41
N GLY A 131 -4.71 20.27 -5.68
CA GLY A 131 -4.29 21.55 -6.26
C GLY A 131 -4.01 21.48 -7.76
N GLY A 132 -4.71 20.60 -8.47
CA GLY A 132 -4.65 20.39 -9.92
C GLY A 132 -3.92 19.12 -10.35
N ARG A 133 -4.14 18.72 -11.61
CA ARG A 133 -3.60 17.49 -12.21
C ARG A 133 -2.08 17.34 -12.05
N THR A 134 -1.33 18.42 -12.25
CA THR A 134 0.14 18.41 -12.12
C THR A 134 0.59 18.09 -10.70
N ASN A 135 -0.09 18.62 -9.70
CA ASN A 135 0.26 18.39 -8.30
C ASN A 135 -0.18 16.99 -7.83
N ARG A 136 -1.33 16.49 -8.31
CA ARG A 136 -1.70 15.08 -8.12
C ARG A 136 -0.64 14.13 -8.69
N ALA A 137 -0.22 14.34 -9.94
CA ALA A 137 0.82 13.51 -10.56
C ALA A 137 2.13 13.52 -9.73
N LYS A 138 2.53 14.69 -9.22
CA LYS A 138 3.70 14.81 -8.33
C LYS A 138 3.51 14.05 -7.01
N ALA A 139 2.29 14.03 -6.47
CA ALA A 139 1.97 13.39 -5.20
C ALA A 139 2.14 11.85 -5.22
N PHE A 140 2.20 11.21 -6.41
CA PHE A 140 2.41 9.77 -6.56
C PHE A 140 3.80 9.38 -7.14
N ARG A 141 4.69 10.35 -7.36
CA ARG A 141 6.07 10.08 -7.81
C ARG A 141 6.84 9.23 -6.79
N PRO A 142 7.84 8.43 -7.19
CA PRO A 142 8.60 7.57 -6.26
C PRO A 142 9.15 8.28 -5.01
N SER A 143 9.54 9.56 -5.14
CA SER A 143 10.11 10.37 -4.05
C SER A 143 9.07 11.12 -3.21
N SER A 144 7.78 11.01 -3.51
CA SER A 144 6.69 11.65 -2.77
C SER A 144 6.19 10.77 -1.63
N GLU A 145 5.45 11.34 -0.69
CA GLU A 145 4.90 10.60 0.45
C GLU A 145 3.94 9.49 0.01
N TYR A 146 2.86 9.81 -0.71
CA TYR A 146 1.93 8.78 -1.20
C TYR A 146 2.63 7.82 -2.16
N GLY A 147 3.50 8.33 -3.04
CA GLY A 147 4.25 7.48 -3.96
C GLY A 147 5.17 6.47 -3.26
N ARG A 148 5.77 6.80 -2.12
CA ARG A 148 6.51 5.84 -1.29
C ARG A 148 5.57 4.85 -0.61
N ARG A 149 4.52 5.35 0.05
CA ARG A 149 3.60 4.53 0.84
C ARG A 149 2.87 3.49 -0.02
N VAL A 150 2.28 3.91 -1.15
CA VAL A 150 1.55 3.00 -2.04
C VAL A 150 2.49 1.96 -2.67
N ARG A 151 3.77 2.29 -2.91
CA ARG A 151 4.76 1.31 -3.42
C ARG A 151 5.15 0.24 -2.40
N GLN A 152 4.80 0.41 -1.13
CA GLN A 152 5.02 -0.60 -0.08
C GLN A 152 3.88 -1.61 0.02
N PHE A 153 2.74 -1.36 -0.64
CA PHE A 153 1.62 -2.29 -0.63
C PHE A 153 2.02 -3.58 -1.35
N PRO A 154 1.80 -4.76 -0.74
CA PRO A 154 2.00 -6.02 -1.44
C PRO A 154 1.00 -6.19 -2.58
N LEU A 155 1.38 -6.94 -3.61
CA LEU A 155 0.47 -7.35 -4.67
C LEU A 155 -0.49 -8.44 -4.18
N VAL A 156 0.02 -9.37 -3.38
CA VAL A 156 -0.71 -10.52 -2.83
C VAL A 156 -0.35 -10.70 -1.36
N ALA A 157 -1.33 -11.02 -0.51
CA ALA A 157 -1.09 -11.35 0.89
C ALA A 157 -1.66 -12.74 1.24
N THR A 158 -1.13 -13.36 2.29
CA THR A 158 -1.65 -14.62 2.82
C THR A 158 -1.89 -14.51 4.31
N VAL A 159 -3.14 -14.45 4.72
CA VAL A 159 -3.51 -14.38 6.13
C VAL A 159 -4.09 -15.73 6.52
N ASN A 160 -3.45 -16.39 7.49
CA ASN A 160 -3.71 -17.81 7.79
C ASN A 160 -3.70 -18.66 6.51
N ASP A 161 -4.78 -19.38 6.22
CA ASP A 161 -4.89 -20.28 5.07
C ASP A 161 -5.51 -19.60 3.83
N THR A 162 -5.69 -18.27 3.85
CA THR A 162 -6.40 -17.52 2.80
C THR A 162 -5.47 -16.57 2.05
N VAL A 163 -5.51 -16.64 0.72
CA VAL A 163 -4.79 -15.73 -0.18
C VAL A 163 -5.69 -14.58 -0.63
N PHE A 164 -5.18 -13.36 -0.54
CA PHE A 164 -5.87 -12.14 -0.97
C PHE A 164 -5.13 -11.45 -2.10
N VAL A 165 -5.87 -11.03 -3.13
CA VAL A 165 -5.41 -10.29 -4.31
C VAL A 165 -6.58 -9.48 -4.87
N HIS A 166 -6.30 -8.41 -5.60
CA HIS A 166 -7.33 -7.58 -6.23
C HIS A 166 -8.11 -8.31 -7.34
N GLY A 167 -7.46 -8.67 -8.45
CA GLY A 167 -8.12 -9.20 -9.65
C GLY A 167 -8.18 -10.73 -9.77
N GLY A 168 -7.35 -11.47 -9.03
CA GLY A 168 -7.22 -12.93 -9.08
C GLY A 168 -5.82 -13.43 -9.48
N ILE A 169 -5.56 -14.73 -9.28
CA ILE A 169 -4.25 -15.36 -9.60
C ILE A 169 -4.48 -16.52 -10.58
N MET A 170 -3.92 -16.41 -11.78
CA MET A 170 -3.93 -17.51 -12.76
C MET A 170 -2.99 -18.65 -12.31
N PRO A 171 -3.24 -19.92 -12.68
CA PRO A 171 -2.41 -21.06 -12.25
C PRO A 171 -0.91 -20.87 -12.47
N VAL A 172 -0.50 -20.34 -13.63
CA VAL A 172 0.90 -20.05 -13.97
C VAL A 172 1.58 -19.05 -13.01
N TRP A 173 0.80 -18.17 -12.38
CA TRP A 173 1.27 -17.23 -11.37
C TRP A 173 1.21 -17.84 -9.97
N ALA A 174 0.18 -18.64 -9.67
CA ALA A 174 0.03 -19.34 -8.41
C ALA A 174 1.20 -20.30 -8.14
N GLU A 175 1.68 -20.99 -9.19
CA GLU A 175 2.85 -21.89 -9.12
C GLU A 175 4.14 -21.19 -8.64
N LYS A 176 4.26 -19.87 -8.82
CA LYS A 176 5.43 -19.11 -8.36
C LYS A 176 5.41 -18.84 -6.85
N GLY A 177 4.23 -18.86 -6.24
CA GLY A 177 4.02 -18.53 -4.83
C GLY A 177 4.00 -17.03 -4.55
N VAL A 178 3.36 -16.68 -3.42
CA VAL A 178 3.07 -15.30 -3.02
C VAL A 178 4.33 -14.43 -2.87
N ALA A 179 5.38 -14.98 -2.27
CA ALA A 179 6.65 -14.26 -2.08
C ALA A 179 7.28 -13.84 -3.41
N GLU A 180 7.27 -14.71 -4.42
CA GLU A 180 7.83 -14.39 -5.74
C GLU A 180 6.97 -13.37 -6.48
N LEU A 181 5.63 -13.46 -6.38
CA LEU A 181 4.73 -12.47 -6.97
C LEU A 181 5.00 -11.07 -6.39
N ASN A 182 5.10 -10.95 -5.07
CA ASN A 182 5.43 -9.67 -4.42
C ASN A 182 6.82 -9.17 -4.78
N ARG A 183 7.82 -10.06 -4.90
CA ARG A 183 9.18 -9.68 -5.34
C ARG A 183 9.18 -9.13 -6.77
N LEU A 184 8.46 -9.79 -7.69
CA LEU A 184 8.34 -9.35 -9.07
C LEU A 184 7.59 -8.02 -9.18
N ALA A 185 6.52 -7.84 -8.40
CA ALA A 185 5.78 -6.58 -8.32
C ALA A 185 6.68 -5.44 -7.79
N ALA A 186 7.36 -5.64 -6.67
CA ALA A 186 8.28 -4.65 -6.10
C ALA A 186 9.39 -4.26 -7.10
N LYS A 187 9.97 -5.24 -7.80
CA LYS A 187 10.94 -4.99 -8.87
C LYS A 187 10.33 -4.14 -9.98
N ALA A 188 9.13 -4.49 -10.46
CA ALA A 188 8.45 -3.74 -11.51
C ALA A 188 8.13 -2.29 -11.09
N LEU A 189 7.72 -2.06 -9.83
CA LEU A 189 7.47 -0.71 -9.31
C LEU A 189 8.75 0.12 -9.21
N ALA A 190 9.86 -0.49 -8.78
CA ALA A 190 11.16 0.15 -8.63
C ALA A 190 11.81 0.52 -9.98
N GLU A 191 11.63 -0.33 -10.98
CA GLU A 191 12.07 -0.09 -12.37
C GLU A 191 11.10 0.80 -13.17
N GLU A 192 10.00 1.25 -12.54
CA GLU A 192 8.91 2.00 -13.17
C GLU A 192 8.33 1.30 -14.42
N ASN A 193 8.37 -0.04 -14.42
CA ASN A 193 7.91 -0.91 -15.51
C ASN A 193 6.44 -1.32 -15.35
N TYR A 194 5.55 -0.33 -15.25
CA TYR A 194 4.13 -0.52 -14.93
C TYR A 194 3.32 -1.24 -16.01
N TRP A 195 3.81 -1.33 -17.25
CA TRP A 195 2.99 -1.78 -18.40
C TRP A 195 3.52 -3.02 -19.10
N ARG A 196 4.74 -3.44 -18.78
CA ARG A 196 5.38 -4.59 -19.43
C ARG A 196 5.78 -5.67 -18.43
N ALA A 197 5.65 -5.39 -17.13
CA ALA A 197 5.80 -6.44 -16.15
C ALA A 197 4.61 -7.41 -16.28
N PRO A 198 4.86 -8.72 -16.27
CA PRO A 198 3.82 -9.71 -16.53
C PRO A 198 2.92 -9.96 -15.31
N VAL A 199 3.08 -9.19 -14.22
CA VAL A 199 2.51 -9.47 -12.89
C VAL A 199 1.31 -8.58 -12.53
N TRP A 200 0.91 -7.69 -13.44
CA TRP A 200 -0.23 -6.79 -13.27
C TRP A 200 -1.51 -7.39 -13.85
#